data_AF-A0A7S3EYM4-F1
#
_entry.id   AF-A0A7S3EYM4-F1
#
_cell.length_a   1.000
_cell.length_b   1.000
_cell.length_c   1.000
_cell.angle_alpha   90.00
_cell.angle_beta   90.00
_cell.angle_gamma   90.00
#
_symmetry.space_group_name_H-M   'P 1'
#
loop_
_entity.id
_entity.type
_entity.pdbx_description
1 polymer ?
#
loop_
_entity_poly.entity_id
_entity_poly.type
_entity_poly.pdbx_seq_one_letter_code
_entity_poly.pdbx_strand_id
1 'polypeptide(L)'
;QYPHEAEVLFAPLTGFELQGTRVDEDEEGHDLLVAEVRLSVNLNALTIEQVIAKLQRAHLDLVRLVRDGFLHNGAPVLALAPLDNLLQRSEGRNASEFNDAERFQAATAEVFAARDEVFANLRQGGMWLETT
;
A
#
# COMPACT_ATOMS: atom_id res chain seq x y z
N GLN A 1 -31.32 -1.18 -9.38
CA GLN A 1 -31.80 -0.50 -8.15
C GLN A 1 -33.30 -0.26 -8.32
N TYR A 2 -34.13 -0.71 -7.40
CA TYR A 2 -35.58 -0.54 -7.54
C TYR A 2 -35.98 0.92 -7.22
N PRO A 3 -36.86 1.56 -8.00
CA PRO A 3 -37.15 3.00 -7.88
C PRO A 3 -37.76 3.47 -6.55
N HIS A 4 -38.17 2.55 -5.67
CA HIS A 4 -38.84 2.83 -4.40
C HIS A 4 -37.92 2.68 -3.18
N GLU A 5 -36.70 2.17 -3.36
CA GLU A 5 -35.73 2.01 -2.28
C GLU A 5 -34.77 3.20 -2.28
N ALA A 6 -34.85 4.03 -1.24
CA ALA A 6 -33.88 5.11 -0.99
C ALA A 6 -32.62 4.52 -0.35
N GLU A 7 -31.81 3.83 -1.15
CA GLU A 7 -30.56 3.23 -0.69
C GLU A 7 -29.51 4.31 -0.38
N VAL A 8 -28.77 4.13 0.71
CA VAL A 8 -27.59 4.95 1.06
C VAL A 8 -26.36 4.04 1.05
N LEU A 9 -25.42 4.33 0.15
CA LEU A 9 -24.13 3.64 0.06
C LEU A 9 -23.12 4.35 0.96
N PHE A 10 -22.53 3.62 1.91
CA PHE A 10 -21.45 4.13 2.74
C PHE A 10 -20.11 4.00 2.02
N ALA A 11 -19.21 4.96 2.29
CA ALA A 11 -17.85 4.89 1.77
C ALA A 11 -17.14 3.62 2.30
N PRO A 12 -16.19 3.05 1.56
CA PRO A 12 -15.38 1.94 2.03
C PRO A 12 -14.71 2.26 3.36
N LEU A 13 -14.62 1.28 4.25
CA LEU A 13 -14.09 1.44 5.62
C LEU A 13 -14.88 2.41 6.51
N THR A 14 -16.14 2.72 6.20
CA THR A 14 -17.04 3.39 7.15
C THR A 14 -17.20 2.53 8.39
N GLY A 15 -16.82 3.07 9.55
CA GLY A 15 -17.02 2.42 10.83
C GLY A 15 -18.43 2.63 11.34
N PHE A 16 -19.04 1.58 11.88
CA PHE A 16 -20.29 1.65 12.63
C PHE A 16 -19.98 1.52 14.11
N GLU A 17 -20.20 2.59 14.87
CA GLU A 17 -20.01 2.60 16.31
C GLU A 17 -21.36 2.39 17.00
N LEU A 18 -21.53 1.25 17.66
CA LEU A 18 -22.75 0.93 18.41
C LEU A 18 -22.86 1.85 19.64
N GLN A 19 -23.87 2.70 19.66
CA GLN A 19 -24.16 3.63 20.76
C GLN A 19 -25.05 2.98 21.82
N GLY A 20 -25.94 2.09 21.40
CA GLY A 20 -26.87 1.41 22.27
C GLY A 20 -27.75 0.43 21.51
N THR A 21 -28.44 -0.41 22.26
CA THR A 21 -29.43 -1.36 21.73
C THR A 21 -30.69 -1.30 22.58
N ARG A 22 -31.84 -1.44 21.95
CA ARG A 22 -33.12 -1.66 22.63
C ARG A 22 -33.96 -2.69 21.88
N VAL A 23 -34.95 -3.23 22.56
CA VAL A 23 -35.95 -4.12 21.96
C VAL A 23 -37.26 -3.35 21.90
N ASP A 24 -37.81 -3.22 20.70
CA ASP A 24 -39.13 -2.67 20.42
C ASP A 24 -40.06 -3.81 19.93
N GLU A 25 -41.33 -3.53 19.69
CA GLU A 25 -42.27 -4.47 19.05
C GLU A 25 -42.67 -3.93 17.65
N ASP A 26 -42.77 -4.80 16.65
CA ASP A 26 -43.31 -4.44 15.32
C ASP A 26 -44.85 -4.30 15.33
N GLU A 27 -45.43 -3.88 14.20
CA GLU A 27 -46.90 -3.74 14.06
C GLU A 27 -47.66 -5.06 14.22
N GLU A 28 -46.98 -6.20 14.12
CA GLU A 28 -47.52 -7.55 14.24
C GLU A 28 -47.26 -8.18 15.64
N GLY A 29 -46.58 -7.45 16.54
CA GLY A 29 -46.27 -7.86 17.91
C GLY A 29 -45.02 -8.73 18.06
N HIS A 30 -44.09 -8.69 17.10
CA HIS A 30 -42.80 -9.39 17.21
C HIS A 30 -41.70 -8.48 17.78
N ASP A 31 -40.80 -9.06 18.56
CA ASP A 31 -39.62 -8.37 19.10
C ASP A 31 -38.67 -7.92 17.97
N LEU A 32 -38.40 -6.61 17.92
CA LEU A 32 -37.43 -5.96 17.04
C LEU A 32 -36.22 -5.48 17.83
N LEU A 33 -35.03 -6.00 17.50
CA LEU A 33 -33.78 -5.45 18.03
C LEU A 33 -33.41 -4.18 17.25
N VAL A 34 -33.45 -3.03 17.92
CA VAL A 34 -33.01 -1.75 17.35
C VAL A 34 -31.59 -1.44 17.83
N ALA A 35 -30.67 -1.31 16.89
CA ALA A 35 -29.29 -0.89 17.12
C ALA A 35 -29.10 0.58 16.73
N GLU A 36 -28.75 1.41 17.71
CA GLU A 36 -28.39 2.81 17.48
C GLU A 36 -26.91 2.89 17.12
N VAL A 37 -26.60 3.36 15.92
CA VAL A 37 -25.23 3.42 15.40
C VAL A 37 -24.84 4.85 15.04
N ARG A 38 -23.60 5.21 15.36
CA ARG A 38 -22.94 6.40 14.83
C ARG A 38 -22.03 5.99 13.69
N LEU A 39 -22.17 6.66 12.55
CA LEU A 39 -21.28 6.47 11.41
C LEU A 39 -20.00 7.27 11.65
N SER A 40 -18.86 6.59 11.59
CA SER A 40 -17.55 7.22 11.63
C SER A 40 -16.87 7.01 10.29
N VAL A 41 -16.69 8.10 9.55
CA VAL A 41 -15.86 8.12 8.35
C VAL A 41 -14.50 8.64 8.77
N ASN A 42 -13.50 7.76 8.78
CA ASN A 42 -12.12 8.20 8.92
C ASN A 42 -11.71 8.89 7.62
N LEU A 43 -11.60 10.22 7.62
CA LEU A 43 -11.15 10.99 6.45
C LEU A 43 -9.70 10.68 6.04
N ASN A 44 -8.94 10.02 6.91
CA ASN A 44 -7.61 9.48 6.62
C ASN A 44 -7.66 7.99 6.19
N ALA A 45 -8.85 7.38 6.10
CA ALA A 45 -8.97 6.04 5.55
C ALA A 45 -8.62 6.07 4.06
N LEU A 46 -7.77 5.13 3.68
CA LEU A 46 -7.40 4.93 2.29
C LEU A 46 -8.64 4.50 1.47
N THR A 47 -8.75 4.98 0.23
CA THR A 47 -9.73 4.43 -0.72
C THR A 47 -9.45 2.95 -0.99
N ILE A 48 -10.41 2.20 -1.55
CA ILE A 48 -10.21 0.77 -1.88
C ILE A 48 -8.96 0.58 -2.74
N GLU A 49 -8.76 1.44 -3.75
CA GLU A 49 -7.61 1.41 -4.64
C GLU A 49 -6.31 1.64 -3.86
N GLN A 50 -6.33 2.57 -2.90
CA GLN A 50 -5.18 2.86 -2.06
C GLN A 50 -4.91 1.75 -1.03
N VAL A 51 -5.93 1.04 -0.55
CA VAL A 51 -5.78 -0.15 0.29
C VAL A 51 -5.16 -1.28 -0.53
N ILE A 52 -5.65 -1.53 -1.73
CA ILE A 52 -5.13 -2.55 -2.65
C ILE A 52 -3.68 -2.24 -3.03
N ALA A 53 -3.33 -0.96 -3.23
CA ALA A 53 -1.98 -0.54 -3.58
C ALA A 53 -1.04 -0.33 -2.37
N LYS A 54 -1.49 -0.59 -1.14
CA LYS A 54 -0.70 -0.31 0.07
C LYS A 54 0.63 -1.05 0.10
N LEU A 55 0.62 -2.34 -0.24
CA LEU A 55 1.84 -3.17 -0.24
C LEU A 55 2.74 -2.84 -1.42
N GLN A 56 2.19 -2.57 -2.61
CA GLN A 56 2.98 -2.04 -3.73
C GLN A 56 3.69 -0.74 -3.33
N ARG A 57 2.97 0.20 -2.71
CA ARG A 57 3.55 1.46 -2.24
C ARG A 57 4.67 1.23 -1.23
N ALA A 58 4.46 0.37 -0.24
CA ALA A 58 5.48 0.01 0.75
C ALA A 58 6.75 -0.57 0.09
N HIS A 59 6.59 -1.43 -0.93
CA HIS A 59 7.71 -1.95 -1.72
C HIS A 59 8.46 -0.84 -2.48
N LEU A 60 7.73 0.00 -3.22
CA LEU A 60 8.33 1.11 -3.97
C LEU A 60 9.07 2.10 -3.06
N ASP A 61 8.50 2.39 -1.89
CA ASP A 61 9.11 3.26 -0.89
C ASP A 61 10.40 2.65 -0.33
N LEU A 62 10.46 1.33 -0.15
CA LEU A 62 11.69 0.64 0.24
C LEU A 62 12.78 0.73 -0.84
N VAL A 63 12.42 0.55 -2.12
CA VAL A 63 13.37 0.72 -3.24
C VAL A 63 13.93 2.14 -3.25
N ARG A 64 13.06 3.15 -3.13
CA ARG A 64 13.46 4.57 -3.07
C ARG A 64 14.33 4.87 -1.87
N LEU A 65 13.98 4.37 -0.69
CA LEU A 65 14.77 4.53 0.54
C LEU A 65 16.21 4.02 0.36
N VAL A 66 16.37 2.81 -0.17
CA VAL A 66 17.70 2.22 -0.40
C VAL A 66 18.48 3.03 -1.44
N ARG A 67 17.84 3.38 -2.55
CA ARG A 67 18.43 4.18 -3.64
C ARG A 67 18.89 5.56 -3.16
N ASP A 68 18.02 6.29 -2.48
CA ASP A 68 18.30 7.63 -1.97
C ASP A 68 19.38 7.59 -0.88
N GLY A 69 19.44 6.49 -0.12
CA GLY A 69 20.56 6.19 0.77
C GLY A 69 21.90 6.17 0.02
N PHE A 70 22.00 5.48 -1.12
CA PHE A 70 23.22 5.48 -1.93
C PHE A 70 23.56 6.87 -2.49
N LEU A 71 22.56 7.58 -3.05
CA LEU A 71 22.76 8.94 -3.59
C LEU A 71 23.25 9.90 -2.51
N HIS A 72 22.65 9.86 -1.33
CA HIS A 72 23.06 10.68 -0.19
C HIS A 72 24.51 10.41 0.23
N ASN A 73 24.99 9.18 0.06
CA ASN A 73 26.36 8.78 0.34
C ASN A 73 27.32 8.95 -0.86
N GLY A 74 26.91 9.67 -1.91
CA GLY A 74 27.77 10.02 -3.04
C GLY A 74 28.00 8.90 -4.05
N ALA A 75 27.15 7.85 -4.05
CA ALA A 75 27.24 6.83 -5.09
C ALA A 75 26.96 7.44 -6.48
N PRO A 76 27.78 7.12 -7.49
CA PRO A 76 27.52 7.55 -8.87
C PRO A 76 26.19 7.03 -9.37
N VAL A 77 25.43 7.87 -10.08
CA VAL A 77 24.08 7.53 -10.59
C VAL A 77 24.11 6.26 -11.45
N LEU A 78 25.17 6.05 -12.24
CA LEU A 78 25.31 4.85 -13.08
C LEU A 78 25.36 3.55 -12.27
N ALA A 79 25.89 3.58 -11.04
CA ALA A 79 25.95 2.40 -10.19
C ALA A 79 24.56 1.98 -9.68
N LEU A 80 23.57 2.88 -9.73
CA LEU A 80 22.20 2.67 -9.22
C LEU A 80 21.25 2.03 -10.23
N ALA A 81 21.72 1.75 -11.45
CA ALA A 81 20.92 1.11 -12.50
C ALA A 81 20.13 -0.13 -12.02
N PRO A 82 20.65 -1.03 -11.16
CA PRO A 82 19.86 -2.14 -10.62
C PRO A 82 18.61 -1.69 -9.86
N LEU A 83 18.71 -0.65 -9.03
CA LEU A 83 17.59 -0.11 -8.25
C LEU A 83 16.63 0.70 -9.13
N ASP A 84 17.13 1.44 -10.12
CA ASP A 84 16.29 2.17 -11.08
C ASP A 84 15.44 1.21 -11.92
N ASN A 85 16.06 0.14 -12.44
CA ASN A 85 15.37 -0.90 -13.19
C ASN A 85 14.33 -1.62 -12.32
N LEU A 86 14.67 -1.90 -11.05
CA LEU A 86 13.74 -2.49 -10.08
C LEU A 86 12.54 -1.58 -9.82
N LEU A 87 12.76 -0.27 -9.68
CA LEU A 87 11.70 0.68 -9.46
C LEU A 87 10.75 0.71 -10.67
N GLN A 88 11.30 0.89 -11.88
CA GLN A 88 10.52 0.97 -13.11
C GLN A 88 9.69 -0.30 -13.36
N ARG A 89 10.27 -1.49 -13.16
CA ARG A 89 9.53 -2.75 -13.34
C ARG A 89 8.46 -2.94 -12.27
N SER A 90 8.70 -2.46 -11.04
CA SER A 90 7.75 -2.58 -9.92
C SER A 90 6.56 -1.62 -10.07
N GLU A 91 6.77 -0.45 -10.66
CA GLU A 91 5.71 0.52 -10.97
C GLU A 91 4.78 0.02 -12.09
N GLY A 92 5.29 -0.79 -13.02
CA GLY A 92 4.49 -1.40 -14.09
C GLY A 92 3.66 -2.63 -13.68
N ARG A 93 3.85 -3.16 -12.45
CA ARG A 93 3.12 -4.34 -11.95
C ARG A 93 1.74 -3.98 -11.42
N ASN A 94 0.83 -4.95 -11.43
CA ASN A 94 -0.48 -4.73 -10.83
C ASN A 94 -0.35 -4.68 -9.30
N ALA A 95 -0.96 -3.68 -8.67
CA ALA A 95 -1.02 -3.52 -7.22
C ALA A 95 -1.45 -4.80 -6.48
N SER A 96 -2.41 -5.55 -7.04
CA SER A 96 -2.94 -6.76 -6.42
C SER A 96 -1.92 -7.90 -6.31
N GLU A 97 -0.86 -7.90 -7.13
CA GLU A 97 0.20 -8.90 -7.04
C GLU A 97 1.00 -8.80 -5.73
N PHE A 98 1.06 -7.62 -5.13
CA PHE A 98 1.75 -7.38 -3.87
C PHE A 98 0.91 -7.76 -2.65
N ASN A 99 -0.37 -8.10 -2.84
CA ASN A 99 -1.27 -8.50 -1.75
C ASN A 99 -1.19 -9.99 -1.42
N ASP A 100 -0.40 -10.74 -2.18
CA ASP A 100 0.00 -12.10 -1.83
C ASP A 100 1.31 -12.07 -1.02
N ALA A 101 1.33 -12.77 0.12
CA ALA A 101 2.44 -12.71 1.06
C ALA A 101 3.75 -13.26 0.48
N GLU A 102 3.69 -14.36 -0.28
CA GLU A 102 4.87 -14.97 -0.89
C GLU A 102 5.45 -14.07 -1.98
N ARG A 103 4.58 -13.50 -2.82
CA ARG A 103 4.98 -12.53 -3.85
C ARG A 103 5.57 -11.25 -3.26
N PHE A 104 5.01 -10.76 -2.15
CA PHE A 104 5.53 -9.58 -1.47
C PHE A 104 6.89 -9.85 -0.83
N GLN A 105 7.06 -11.01 -0.20
CA GLN A 105 8.36 -11.44 0.34
C GLN A 105 9.41 -11.55 -0.78
N ALA A 106 9.04 -12.16 -1.91
CA ALA A 106 9.92 -12.25 -3.07
C ALA A 106 10.30 -10.87 -3.61
N ALA A 107 9.34 -9.96 -3.77
CA ALA A 107 9.60 -8.58 -4.20
C ALA A 107 10.54 -7.85 -3.23
N THR A 108 10.37 -8.05 -1.92
CA THR A 108 11.27 -7.48 -0.90
C THR A 108 12.69 -8.04 -1.01
N ALA A 109 12.84 -9.34 -1.27
CA ALA A 109 14.14 -9.97 -1.48
C ALA A 109 14.85 -9.40 -2.73
N GLU A 110 14.11 -9.08 -3.78
CA GLU A 110 14.66 -8.44 -4.99
C GLU A 110 15.27 -7.05 -4.69
N VAL A 111 14.74 -6.30 -3.70
CA VAL A 111 15.35 -5.03 -3.28
C VAL A 111 16.75 -5.24 -2.72
N PHE A 112 16.91 -6.26 -1.87
CA PHE A 112 18.21 -6.58 -1.28
C PHE A 112 19.19 -7.15 -2.31
N ALA A 113 18.71 -7.95 -3.25
CA ALA A 113 19.52 -8.42 -4.38
C ALA A 113 20.03 -7.23 -5.23
N ALA A 114 19.15 -6.31 -5.61
CA ALA A 114 19.51 -5.12 -6.37
C ALA A 114 20.51 -4.22 -5.60
N ARG A 115 20.32 -4.06 -4.28
CA ARG A 115 21.29 -3.38 -3.41
C ARG A 115 22.67 -4.03 -3.47
N ASP A 116 22.72 -5.35 -3.40
CA ASP A 116 23.98 -6.09 -3.40
C ASP A 116 24.69 -6.00 -4.77
N GLU A 117 23.92 -5.92 -5.87
CA GLU A 117 24.42 -5.59 -7.21
C GLU A 117 25.00 -4.17 -7.29
N VAL A 118 24.34 -3.16 -6.69
CA VAL A 118 24.92 -1.80 -6.59
C VAL A 118 26.28 -1.86 -5.87
N PHE A 119 26.37 -2.57 -4.74
CA PHE A 119 27.65 -2.75 -4.06
C PHE A 119 28.69 -3.51 -4.89
N ALA A 120 28.28 -4.46 -5.72
CA ALA A 120 29.19 -5.13 -6.65
C ALA A 120 29.69 -4.16 -7.73
N ASN A 121 28.80 -3.35 -8.32
CA ASN A 121 29.15 -2.32 -9.31
C ASN A 121 30.16 -1.31 -8.75
N LEU A 122 29.92 -0.83 -7.53
CA LEU A 122 30.82 0.08 -6.82
C LEU A 122 32.20 -0.53 -6.51
N ARG A 123 32.30 -1.87 -6.44
CA ARG A 123 33.57 -2.59 -6.20
C ARG A 123 34.33 -2.93 -7.47
N GLN A 124 33.62 -3.16 -8.58
CA GLN A 124 34.21 -3.62 -9.84
C GLN A 124 34.75 -2.49 -10.73
N GLY A 125 34.30 -1.24 -10.54
CA GLY A 125 34.81 -0.08 -11.26
C GLY A 125 35.41 0.95 -10.31
N GLY A 126 36.50 1.59 -10.73
CA GLY A 126 36.98 2.86 -10.18
C GLY A 126 36.00 4.03 -10.42
N MET A 127 34.69 3.79 -10.30
CA MET A 127 33.61 4.75 -10.52
C MET A 127 33.61 5.90 -9.50
N TRP A 128 34.40 5.80 -8.43
CA TRP A 128 34.72 6.92 -7.54
C TRP A 128 35.66 7.96 -8.18
N LEU A 129 36.27 7.67 -9.35
CA LEU A 129 37.29 8.52 -9.99
C LEU A 129 36.78 9.42 -11.12
N GLU A 130 35.50 9.35 -11.50
CA GLU A 130 34.94 10.20 -12.58
C GLU A 130 34.31 11.52 -12.09
N THR A 131 34.60 11.96 -10.86
CA THR A 131 34.08 13.24 -10.33
C THR A 131 35.16 14.13 -9.72
N THR A 132 36.27 14.33 -10.44
CA THR A 132 37.20 15.45 -10.22
C THR A 132 37.42 16.23 -11.50
#